data_AF-A0A2V6NLU1-F1
#
_entry.id   AF-A0A2V6NLU1-F1
#
_cell.length_a   1.000
_cell.length_b   1.000
_cell.length_c   1.000
_cell.angle_alpha   90.00
_cell.angle_beta   90.00
_cell.angle_gamma   90.00
#
_symmetry.space_group_name_H-M   'P 1'
#
loop_
_entity.id
_entity.type
_entity.pdbx_description
1 polymer ?
#
loop_
_entity_poly.entity_id
_entity_poly.type
_entity_poly.pdbx_seq_one_letter_code
_entity_poly.pdbx_strand_id
1 'polypeptide(L)'
;MTDEAAILWVVHGRSQSVASGAVFGKRAEGPKDAPLLSFSVRRVLIKVDKLIDSAFAQNNDSVVIIICGVTGAGKTTIGQLLAQELEWEFYDADDFHSAANISKLKVGVPLTDEDRQPWLDKLREFIAECLLAGKNAVLACSALKKAYRGRLRVSEGVKFVFLRGNRKRIVDQLRRRRGHFMNPALLSSQFEDLEEPQPSERVLSLELGRSPRELVELIKTKLKLQS
;
A
#
# COMPACT_ATOMS: atom_id res chain seq x y z
N MET A 1 -0.77 32.67 28.19
CA MET A 1 -0.45 32.08 26.88
C MET A 1 -1.40 32.66 25.85
N THR A 2 -0.89 33.13 24.72
CA THR A 2 -1.69 33.68 23.61
C THR A 2 -2.46 32.57 22.90
N ASP A 3 -3.54 32.92 22.20
CA ASP A 3 -4.34 31.97 21.40
C ASP A 3 -3.48 31.18 20.39
N GLU A 4 -2.38 31.75 19.90
CA GLU A 4 -1.42 31.09 19.01
C GLU A 4 -0.74 29.87 19.64
N ALA A 5 -0.38 29.93 20.94
CA ALA A 5 0.27 28.81 21.62
C ALA A 5 -0.67 27.62 21.82
N ALA A 6 -1.98 27.89 22.00
CA ALA A 6 -2.99 26.85 22.10
C ALA A 6 -3.33 26.24 20.73
N ILE A 7 -3.34 27.04 19.66
CA ILE A 7 -3.51 26.56 18.28
C ILE A 7 -2.34 25.66 17.89
N LEU A 8 -1.09 26.10 18.13
CA LEU A 8 0.09 25.30 17.86
C LEU A 8 0.09 23.98 18.64
N TRP A 9 -0.39 23.95 19.89
CA TRP A 9 -0.53 22.72 20.67
C TRP A 9 -1.60 21.77 20.11
N VAL A 10 -2.78 22.27 19.70
CA VAL A 10 -3.83 21.43 19.08
C VAL A 10 -3.33 20.82 17.76
N VAL A 11 -2.62 21.62 16.95
CA VAL A 11 -2.07 21.17 15.67
C VAL A 11 -0.92 20.18 15.87
N HIS A 12 0.03 20.47 16.78
CA HIS A 12 1.16 19.58 17.07
C HIS A 12 0.75 18.30 17.82
N GLY A 13 -0.17 18.39 18.78
CA GLY A 13 -0.68 17.24 19.53
C GLY A 13 -1.46 16.26 18.64
N ARG A 14 -2.15 16.76 17.61
CA ARG A 14 -2.83 15.91 16.62
C ARG A 14 -1.88 15.35 15.56
N SER A 15 -0.84 16.08 15.14
CA SER A 15 0.23 15.53 14.29
C SER A 15 0.90 14.30 14.92
N GLN A 16 1.10 14.30 16.24
CA GLN A 16 1.65 13.14 16.94
C GLN A 16 0.66 11.97 17.13
N SER A 17 -0.64 12.25 17.28
CA SER A 17 -1.68 11.20 17.34
C SER A 17 -1.87 10.47 16.01
N VAL A 18 -1.61 11.14 14.88
CA VAL A 18 -1.67 10.55 13.53
C VAL A 18 -0.43 9.70 13.24
N ALA A 19 0.74 10.09 13.75
CA ALA A 19 1.98 9.31 13.63
C ALA A 19 1.98 8.00 14.46
N SER A 20 1.15 7.89 15.50
CA SER A 20 1.15 6.72 16.42
C SER A 20 0.09 5.65 16.10
N GLY A 21 -0.71 5.81 15.04
CA GLY A 21 -1.72 4.82 14.65
C GLY A 21 -2.83 4.56 15.69
N ALA A 22 -3.12 5.51 16.57
CA ALA A 22 -4.18 5.34 17.56
C ALA A 22 -5.56 5.42 16.89
N VAL A 23 -6.37 4.38 17.11
CA VAL A 23 -7.74 4.24 16.60
C VAL A 23 -8.60 5.45 16.99
N PHE A 24 -9.23 6.07 15.99
CA PHE A 24 -10.30 7.05 16.16
C PHE A 24 -11.41 6.45 17.04
N GLY A 25 -11.48 6.89 18.30
CA GLY A 25 -12.49 6.40 19.24
C GLY A 25 -12.40 7.00 20.64
N LYS A 26 -11.23 7.46 21.06
CA LYS A 26 -11.11 8.29 22.26
C LYS A 26 -10.64 9.68 21.84
N ARG A 27 -11.48 10.70 22.06
CA ARG A 27 -10.98 12.07 22.19
C ARG A 27 -9.83 11.99 23.20
N ALA A 28 -8.62 12.37 22.80
CA ALA A 28 -7.57 12.63 23.77
C ALA A 28 -8.17 13.62 24.78
N GLU A 29 -8.32 13.19 26.04
CA GLU A 29 -8.67 14.12 27.10
C GLU A 29 -7.55 15.15 27.15
N GLY A 30 -7.87 16.38 26.76
CA GLY A 30 -6.93 17.49 26.87
C GLY A 30 -6.48 17.64 28.32
N PRO A 31 -5.30 18.27 28.56
CA PRO A 31 -4.81 18.49 29.91
C PRO A 31 -5.92 19.17 30.73
N LYS A 32 -6.16 18.67 31.95
CA LYS A 32 -7.27 19.12 32.83
C LYS A 32 -7.26 20.63 33.11
N ASP A 33 -6.15 21.30 32.80
CA ASP A 33 -5.89 22.71 33.03
C ASP A 33 -5.68 23.53 31.73
N ALA A 34 -6.13 23.02 30.57
CA ALA A 34 -6.08 23.80 29.32
C ALA A 34 -7.00 25.04 29.43
N PRO A 35 -6.51 26.27 29.15
CA PRO A 35 -7.33 27.46 29.23
C PRO A 35 -8.53 27.37 28.28
N LEU A 36 -9.70 27.83 28.76
CA LEU A 36 -10.92 27.87 27.96
C LEU A 36 -10.70 28.79 26.75
N LEU A 37 -10.55 28.17 25.57
CA LEU A 37 -10.46 28.87 24.30
C LEU A 37 -11.66 29.82 24.14
N SER A 38 -11.38 31.05 23.70
CA SER A 38 -12.40 32.05 23.43
C SER A 38 -13.43 31.51 22.42
N PHE A 39 -14.66 32.02 22.49
CA PHE A 39 -15.74 31.60 21.60
C PHE A 39 -15.36 31.74 20.12
N SER A 40 -14.62 32.80 19.77
CA SER A 40 -14.11 33.04 18.42
C SER A 40 -13.11 31.97 17.98
N VAL A 41 -12.18 31.56 18.85
CA VAL A 41 -11.18 30.54 18.53
C VAL A 41 -11.81 29.15 18.43
N ARG A 42 -12.76 28.81 19.30
CA ARG A 42 -13.54 27.56 19.17
C ARG A 42 -14.29 27.48 17.84
N ARG A 43 -14.87 28.60 17.40
CA ARG A 43 -15.62 28.67 16.15
C ARG A 43 -14.71 28.53 14.92
N VAL A 44 -13.49 29.06 14.98
CA VAL A 44 -12.46 28.84 13.95
C VAL A 44 -12.01 27.37 13.92
N LEU A 45 -11.69 26.77 15.07
CA LEU A 45 -11.29 25.36 15.15
C LEU A 45 -12.39 24.41 14.66
N ILE A 46 -13.66 24.66 15.01
CA ILE A 46 -14.79 23.88 14.46
C ILE A 46 -14.93 24.07 12.95
N LYS A 47 -14.66 25.28 12.43
CA LYS A 47 -14.69 25.54 10.99
C LYS A 47 -13.52 24.88 10.27
N VAL A 48 -12.33 24.85 10.88
CA VAL A 48 -11.15 24.13 10.37
C VAL A 48 -11.38 22.63 10.44
N ASP A 49 -11.86 22.07 11.55
CA ASP A 49 -12.25 20.66 11.68
C ASP A 49 -13.30 20.31 10.62
N LYS A 50 -14.34 21.13 10.43
CA LYS A 50 -15.33 20.92 9.37
C LYS A 50 -14.75 21.06 7.97
N LEU A 51 -13.77 21.93 7.72
CA LEU A 51 -13.12 22.07 6.42
C LEU A 51 -12.15 20.92 6.14
N ILE A 52 -11.49 20.42 7.17
CA ILE A 52 -10.66 19.21 7.13
C ILE A 52 -11.57 18.01 6.87
N ASP A 53 -12.63 17.84 7.65
CA ASP A 53 -13.65 16.80 7.46
C ASP A 53 -14.33 16.93 6.09
N SER A 54 -14.62 18.13 5.59
CA SER A 54 -15.15 18.34 4.25
C SER A 54 -14.12 18.11 3.15
N ALA A 55 -12.84 18.38 3.38
CA ALA A 55 -11.77 18.02 2.44
C ALA A 55 -11.59 16.50 2.38
N PHE A 56 -11.83 15.79 3.50
CA PHE A 56 -11.88 14.34 3.58
C PHE A 56 -13.19 13.73 3.04
N ALA A 57 -14.30 14.47 3.09
CA ALA A 57 -15.63 14.01 2.68
C ALA A 57 -16.00 14.33 1.23
N GLN A 58 -15.15 15.04 0.48
CA GLN A 58 -15.25 15.06 -0.99
C GLN A 58 -14.80 13.69 -1.51
N ASN A 59 -15.77 12.81 -1.80
CA ASN A 59 -15.65 11.47 -2.41
C ASN A 59 -14.22 10.91 -2.50
N ASN A 60 -13.74 10.29 -1.43
CA ASN A 60 -12.48 9.56 -1.52
C ASN A 60 -12.70 8.16 -2.12
N ASP A 61 -13.17 8.14 -3.38
CA ASP A 61 -13.30 6.93 -4.21
C ASP A 61 -11.95 6.48 -4.78
N SER A 62 -10.84 7.09 -4.34
CA SER A 62 -9.53 6.71 -4.84
C SER A 62 -9.18 5.28 -4.43
N VAL A 63 -8.59 4.56 -5.38
CA VAL A 63 -8.25 3.15 -5.25
C VAL A 63 -6.78 2.95 -5.54
N VAL A 64 -6.11 2.22 -4.64
CA VAL A 64 -4.75 1.74 -4.87
C VAL A 64 -4.81 0.22 -5.03
N ILE A 65 -4.36 -0.27 -6.18
CA ILE A 65 -4.34 -1.70 -6.49
C ILE A 65 -2.92 -2.22 -6.34
N ILE A 66 -2.74 -3.22 -5.49
CA ILE A 66 -1.47 -3.91 -5.31
C ILE A 66 -1.53 -5.26 -6.02
N ILE A 67 -0.76 -5.40 -7.09
CA ILE A 67 -0.53 -6.67 -7.78
C ILE A 67 0.59 -7.42 -7.04
N CYS A 68 0.25 -8.54 -6.40
CA CYS A 68 1.17 -9.33 -5.60
C CYS A 68 1.37 -10.77 -6.07
N GLY A 69 2.45 -11.39 -5.56
CA GLY A 69 2.91 -12.70 -6.00
C GLY A 69 4.43 -12.81 -6.01
N VAL A 70 4.93 -14.03 -6.14
CA VAL A 70 6.38 -14.30 -6.20
C VAL A 70 7.04 -13.60 -7.38
N THR A 71 8.36 -13.41 -7.30
CA THR A 71 9.15 -12.98 -8.47
C THR A 71 8.93 -13.93 -9.66
N GLY A 72 8.86 -13.37 -10.87
CA GLY A 72 8.52 -14.10 -12.09
C GLY A 72 7.02 -14.27 -12.37
N ALA A 73 6.12 -13.98 -11.41
CA ALA A 73 4.67 -14.10 -11.62
C ALA A 73 4.07 -13.09 -12.61
N GLY A 74 4.85 -12.09 -13.06
CA GLY A 74 4.40 -11.10 -14.05
C GLY A 74 3.75 -9.85 -13.45
N LYS A 75 3.93 -9.57 -12.15
CA LYS A 75 3.37 -8.39 -11.47
C LYS A 75 3.56 -7.08 -12.23
N THR A 76 4.80 -6.75 -12.61
CA THR A 76 5.12 -5.53 -13.37
C THR A 76 4.39 -5.48 -14.70
N THR A 77 4.36 -6.58 -15.46
CA THR A 77 3.65 -6.65 -16.75
C THR A 77 2.14 -6.43 -16.60
N ILE A 78 1.51 -7.09 -15.61
CA ILE A 78 0.07 -6.92 -15.37
C ILE A 78 -0.23 -5.53 -14.81
N GLY A 79 0.59 -5.03 -13.90
CA GLY A 79 0.41 -3.74 -13.26
C GLY A 79 0.55 -2.58 -14.25
N GLN A 80 1.57 -2.60 -15.11
CA GLN A 80 1.76 -1.58 -16.14
C GLN A 80 0.61 -1.58 -17.16
N LEU A 81 0.20 -2.77 -17.63
CA LEU A 81 -0.91 -2.87 -18.57
C LEU A 81 -2.23 -2.39 -17.95
N LEU A 82 -2.52 -2.79 -16.70
CA LEU A 82 -3.71 -2.34 -15.98
C LEU A 82 -3.70 -0.82 -15.78
N ALA A 83 -2.58 -0.25 -15.36
CA ALA A 83 -2.43 1.19 -15.17
C ALA A 83 -2.63 1.94 -16.48
N GLN A 84 -2.05 1.46 -17.58
CA GLN A 84 -2.23 2.03 -18.91
C GLN A 84 -3.69 2.04 -19.35
N GLU A 85 -4.42 0.93 -19.18
CA GLU A 85 -5.82 0.82 -19.59
C GLU A 85 -6.79 1.63 -18.72
N LEU A 86 -6.39 1.97 -17.49
CA LEU A 86 -7.18 2.81 -16.58
C LEU A 86 -6.74 4.28 -16.55
N GLU A 87 -5.69 4.63 -17.29
CA GLU A 87 -5.02 5.94 -17.23
C GLU A 87 -4.53 6.31 -15.81
N TRP A 88 -4.05 5.30 -15.07
CA TRP A 88 -3.49 5.46 -13.73
C TRP A 88 -1.97 5.42 -13.74
N GLU A 89 -1.36 5.89 -12.65
CA GLU A 89 0.09 5.76 -12.47
C GLU A 89 0.47 4.35 -11.99
N PHE A 90 1.57 3.83 -12.54
CA PHE A 90 2.18 2.57 -12.13
C PHE A 90 3.45 2.82 -11.32
N TYR A 91 3.62 2.03 -10.26
CA TYR A 91 4.78 2.06 -9.38
C TYR A 91 5.33 0.65 -9.16
N ASP A 92 6.65 0.48 -9.22
CA ASP A 92 7.29 -0.76 -8.79
C ASP A 92 7.74 -0.61 -7.32
N ALA A 93 7.23 -1.47 -6.44
CA ALA A 93 7.55 -1.39 -5.03
C ALA A 93 9.04 -1.66 -4.76
N ASP A 94 9.75 -2.33 -5.68
CA ASP A 94 11.19 -2.57 -5.53
C ASP A 94 11.99 -1.25 -5.55
N ASP A 95 11.46 -0.17 -6.14
CA ASP A 95 12.09 1.16 -6.16
C ASP A 95 12.13 1.83 -4.76
N PHE A 96 11.32 1.34 -3.82
CA PHE A 96 11.24 1.86 -2.45
C PHE A 96 12.24 1.18 -1.50
N HIS A 97 12.97 0.17 -1.97
CA HIS A 97 13.98 -0.50 -1.17
C HIS A 97 15.18 0.40 -0.85
N SER A 98 15.82 0.15 0.30
CA SER A 98 17.11 0.75 0.61
C SER A 98 18.21 0.19 -0.28
N ALA A 99 19.29 0.95 -0.47
CA ALA A 99 20.49 0.45 -1.17
C ALA A 99 21.07 -0.82 -0.53
N ALA A 100 20.94 -0.96 0.79
CA ALA A 100 21.36 -2.16 1.53
C ALA A 100 20.53 -3.40 1.13
N ASN A 101 19.19 -3.26 1.07
CA ASN A 101 18.31 -4.35 0.63
C ASN A 101 18.58 -4.75 -0.82
N ILE A 102 18.72 -3.76 -1.70
CA ILE A 102 19.06 -4.00 -3.11
C ILE A 102 20.41 -4.75 -3.21
N SER A 103 21.39 -4.38 -2.38
CA SER A 103 22.70 -5.04 -2.37
C SER A 103 22.60 -6.52 -1.94
N LYS A 104 21.83 -6.82 -0.87
CA LYS A 104 21.56 -8.20 -0.44
C LYS A 104 20.91 -9.02 -1.56
N LEU A 105 19.86 -8.48 -2.19
CA LEU A 105 19.14 -9.15 -3.27
C LEU A 105 20.05 -9.38 -4.49
N LYS A 106 20.90 -8.41 -4.86
CA LYS A 106 21.85 -8.56 -5.98
C LYS A 106 22.83 -9.71 -5.78
N VAL A 107 23.27 -9.96 -4.55
CA VAL A 107 24.16 -11.09 -4.22
C VAL A 107 23.40 -12.38 -3.86
N GLY A 108 22.07 -12.39 -4.03
CA GLY A 108 21.27 -13.60 -3.81
C GLY A 108 20.89 -13.88 -2.36
N VAL A 109 21.08 -12.93 -1.46
CA VAL A 109 20.72 -13.06 -0.04
C VAL A 109 19.26 -12.65 0.13
N PRO A 110 18.37 -13.55 0.60
CA PRO A 110 16.99 -13.21 0.94
C PRO A 110 16.93 -12.12 2.00
N LEU A 111 15.93 -11.25 1.90
CA LEU A 111 15.65 -10.28 2.96
C LEU A 111 14.98 -10.99 4.15
N THR A 112 15.23 -10.49 5.35
CA THR A 112 14.51 -10.85 6.58
C THR A 112 13.23 -10.03 6.72
N ASP A 113 12.45 -10.26 7.78
CA ASP A 113 11.28 -9.44 8.07
C ASP A 113 11.72 -8.06 8.56
N GLU A 114 12.79 -7.99 9.35
CA GLU A 114 13.43 -6.76 9.82
C GLU A 114 13.94 -5.89 8.66
N ASP A 115 14.55 -6.51 7.64
CA ASP A 115 14.97 -5.82 6.42
C ASP A 115 13.78 -5.20 5.67
N ARG A 116 12.61 -5.84 5.72
CA ARG A 116 11.42 -5.43 4.99
C ARG A 116 10.58 -4.39 5.74
N GLN A 117 10.65 -4.29 7.06
CA GLN A 117 9.84 -3.35 7.84
C GLN A 117 9.95 -1.90 7.32
N PRO A 118 11.15 -1.30 7.16
CA PRO A 118 11.25 0.08 6.69
C PRO A 118 10.74 0.28 5.25
N TRP A 119 10.86 -0.76 4.42
CA TRP A 119 10.34 -0.75 3.05
C TRP A 119 8.81 -0.79 3.03
N LEU A 120 8.20 -1.64 3.85
CA LEU A 120 6.74 -1.70 3.99
C LEU A 120 6.17 -0.39 4.57
N ASP A 121 6.91 0.28 5.44
CA ASP A 121 6.51 1.58 6.00
C ASP A 121 6.48 2.68 4.94
N LYS A 122 7.53 2.79 4.13
CA LYS A 122 7.54 3.74 3.01
C LYS A 122 6.40 3.49 2.03
N LEU A 123 6.12 2.23 1.71
CA LEU A 123 4.99 1.88 0.83
C LEU A 123 3.65 2.25 1.50
N ARG A 124 3.50 1.98 2.79
CA ARG A 124 2.30 2.33 3.55
C ARG A 124 2.04 3.84 3.54
N GLU A 125 3.08 4.64 3.78
CA GLU A 125 3.03 6.10 3.72
C GLU A 125 2.65 6.58 2.33
N PHE A 126 3.33 6.08 1.28
CA PHE A 126 3.03 6.40 -0.11
C PHE A 126 1.57 6.06 -0.50
N ILE A 127 1.09 4.87 -0.14
CA ILE A 127 -0.30 4.46 -0.41
C ILE A 127 -1.28 5.41 0.31
N ALA A 128 -0.99 5.79 1.55
CA ALA A 128 -1.83 6.73 2.29
C ALA A 128 -1.83 8.10 1.60
N GLU A 129 -0.68 8.60 1.14
CA GLU A 129 -0.58 9.87 0.40
C GLU A 129 -1.38 9.85 -0.91
N CYS A 130 -1.30 8.77 -1.69
CA CYS A 130 -2.12 8.60 -2.90
C CYS A 130 -3.61 8.72 -2.57
N LEU A 131 -4.06 7.98 -1.56
CA LEU A 131 -5.47 7.97 -1.17
C LEU A 131 -5.92 9.31 -0.60
N LEU A 132 -5.09 9.98 0.18
CA LEU A 132 -5.37 11.32 0.72
C LEU A 132 -5.46 12.38 -0.39
N ALA A 133 -4.66 12.23 -1.44
CA ALA A 133 -4.66 13.12 -2.59
C ALA A 133 -5.76 12.79 -3.62
N GLY A 134 -6.60 11.77 -3.38
CA GLY A 134 -7.60 11.32 -4.34
C GLY A 134 -7.01 10.68 -5.61
N LYS A 135 -5.78 10.18 -5.55
CA LYS A 135 -5.04 9.62 -6.70
C LYS A 135 -5.16 8.10 -6.73
N ASN A 136 -5.62 7.58 -7.86
CA ASN A 136 -5.58 6.15 -8.12
C ASN A 136 -4.18 5.69 -8.54
N ALA A 137 -3.78 4.49 -8.13
CA ALA A 137 -2.46 3.94 -8.46
C ALA A 137 -2.48 2.41 -8.56
N VAL A 138 -1.54 1.87 -9.35
CA VAL A 138 -1.25 0.42 -9.41
C VAL A 138 0.19 0.16 -8.97
N LEU A 139 0.37 -0.68 -7.97
CA LEU A 139 1.68 -1.08 -7.46
C LEU A 139 1.97 -2.54 -7.77
N ALA A 140 3.15 -2.84 -8.32
CA ALA A 140 3.70 -4.19 -8.28
C ALA A 140 4.45 -4.39 -6.95
N CYS A 141 4.04 -5.34 -6.11
CA CYS A 141 4.69 -5.57 -4.81
C CYS A 141 4.66 -7.06 -4.47
N SER A 142 5.75 -7.63 -3.93
CA SER A 142 5.77 -9.06 -3.57
C SER A 142 4.69 -9.42 -2.53
N ALA A 143 4.55 -8.63 -1.45
CA ALA A 143 3.51 -8.74 -0.41
C ALA A 143 3.10 -10.19 -0.04
N LEU A 144 4.11 -11.04 0.17
CA LEU A 144 3.94 -12.50 0.25
C LEU A 144 3.28 -12.99 1.54
N LYS A 145 3.51 -12.29 2.66
CA LYS A 145 2.95 -12.64 3.97
C LYS A 145 1.64 -11.88 4.24
N LYS A 146 0.72 -12.50 4.98
CA LYS A 146 -0.52 -11.87 5.46
C LYS A 146 -0.22 -10.62 6.28
N ALA A 147 0.82 -10.66 7.11
CA ALA A 147 1.25 -9.50 7.90
C ALA A 147 1.61 -8.30 7.01
N TYR A 148 2.26 -8.53 5.86
CA TYR A 148 2.63 -7.47 4.91
C TYR A 148 1.41 -6.87 4.24
N ARG A 149 0.50 -7.72 3.76
CA ARG A 149 -0.77 -7.27 3.17
C ARG A 149 -1.61 -6.49 4.17
N GLY A 150 -1.65 -6.93 5.42
CA GLY A 150 -2.31 -6.23 6.53
C GLY A 150 -1.70 -4.84 6.79
N ARG A 151 -0.38 -4.73 6.82
CA ARG A 151 0.32 -3.44 7.03
C ARG A 151 0.06 -2.43 5.91
N LEU A 152 0.03 -2.90 4.66
CA LEU A 152 -0.20 -2.07 3.48
C LEU A 152 -1.68 -1.70 3.27
N ARG A 153 -2.62 -2.42 3.89
CA ARG A 153 -4.06 -2.11 3.83
C ARG A 153 -4.41 -0.97 4.79
N VAL A 154 -4.02 0.26 4.44
CA VAL A 154 -4.29 1.47 5.24
C VAL A 154 -5.77 1.85 5.30
N SER A 155 -6.55 1.45 4.30
CA SER A 155 -8.01 1.67 4.22
C SER A 155 -8.66 0.63 3.30
N GLU A 156 -9.98 0.73 3.15
CA GLU A 156 -10.76 -0.06 2.17
C GLU A 156 -10.48 0.31 0.71
N GLY A 157 -9.85 1.46 0.45
CA GLY A 157 -9.39 1.88 -0.88
C GLY A 157 -8.23 1.05 -1.43
N VAL A 158 -7.54 0.27 -0.58
CA VAL A 158 -6.47 -0.62 -1.00
C VAL A 158 -7.04 -1.98 -1.43
N LYS A 159 -6.84 -2.35 -2.69
CA LYS A 159 -7.26 -3.66 -3.24
C LYS A 159 -6.02 -4.49 -3.57
N PHE A 160 -6.07 -5.79 -3.30
CA PHE A 160 -4.99 -6.71 -3.63
C PHE A 160 -5.42 -7.67 -4.73
N VAL A 161 -4.52 -7.90 -5.68
CA VAL A 161 -4.63 -8.94 -6.69
C VAL A 161 -3.45 -9.88 -6.57
N PHE A 162 -3.68 -11.12 -6.18
CA PHE A 162 -2.64 -12.13 -6.06
C PHE A 162 -2.56 -12.97 -7.34
N LEU A 163 -1.41 -12.96 -7.98
CA LEU A 163 -1.11 -13.81 -9.14
C LEU A 163 -0.61 -15.17 -8.64
N ARG A 164 -1.52 -16.15 -8.58
CA ARG A 164 -1.21 -17.51 -8.12
C ARG A 164 -0.52 -18.28 -9.23
N GLY A 165 0.67 -18.81 -8.95
CA GLY A 165 1.40 -19.68 -9.86
C GLY A 165 2.22 -20.71 -9.10
N ASN A 166 2.10 -21.98 -9.50
CA ASN A 166 2.94 -23.01 -8.93
C ASN A 166 4.41 -22.84 -9.33
N ARG A 167 5.32 -23.43 -8.54
CA ARG A 167 6.77 -23.31 -8.72
C ARG A 167 7.24 -23.70 -10.11
N LYS A 168 6.72 -24.80 -10.66
CA LYS A 168 7.08 -25.28 -12.02
C LYS A 168 6.79 -24.21 -13.07
N ARG A 169 5.59 -23.63 -13.04
CA ARG A 169 5.16 -22.60 -13.99
C ARG A 169 6.00 -21.33 -13.89
N ILE A 170 6.30 -20.88 -12.67
CA ILE A 170 7.14 -19.70 -12.43
C ILE A 170 8.55 -19.93 -12.98
N VAL A 171 9.14 -21.10 -12.72
CA VAL A 171 10.46 -21.47 -13.27
C VAL A 171 10.42 -21.49 -14.79
N ASP A 172 9.41 -22.09 -15.40
CA ASP A 172 9.27 -22.14 -16.86
C ASP A 172 9.12 -20.74 -17.48
N GLN A 173 8.39 -19.83 -16.80
CA GLN A 173 8.24 -18.45 -17.24
C GLN A 173 9.55 -17.66 -17.14
N LEU A 174 10.30 -17.84 -16.05
CA LEU A 174 11.60 -17.21 -15.86
C LEU A 174 12.63 -17.70 -16.90
N ARG A 175 12.67 -19.01 -17.20
CA ARG A 175 13.56 -19.58 -18.22
C ARG A 175 13.34 -19.00 -19.62
N ARG A 176 12.11 -18.61 -19.95
CA ARG A 176 11.77 -18.00 -21.25
C ARG A 176 12.21 -16.54 -21.35
N ARG A 177 12.43 -15.85 -20.23
CA ARG A 177 12.97 -14.48 -20.22
C ARG A 177 14.47 -14.57 -20.49
N ARG A 178 14.89 -14.26 -21.73
CA ARG A 178 16.31 -14.17 -22.08
C ARG A 178 16.99 -13.11 -21.21
N GLY A 179 18.14 -13.43 -20.62
CA GLY A 179 19.03 -12.45 -19.99
C GLY A 179 18.91 -12.26 -18.47
N HIS A 180 17.96 -12.88 -17.77
CA HIS A 180 17.85 -12.80 -16.30
C HIS A 180 17.78 -14.21 -15.70
N PHE A 181 18.94 -14.82 -15.44
CA PHE A 181 18.98 -16.02 -14.62
C PHE A 181 18.65 -15.62 -13.18
N MET A 182 17.41 -15.90 -12.77
CA MET A 182 16.94 -15.56 -11.43
C MET A 182 17.57 -16.54 -10.44
N ASN A 183 18.18 -16.03 -9.38
CA ASN A 183 18.86 -16.84 -8.38
C ASN A 183 17.88 -17.87 -7.78
N PRO A 184 18.09 -19.18 -7.96
CA PRO A 184 17.17 -20.22 -7.46
C PRO A 184 16.94 -20.17 -5.95
N ALA A 185 17.91 -19.69 -5.18
CA ALA A 185 17.79 -19.52 -3.73
C ALA A 185 16.75 -18.44 -3.40
N LEU A 186 16.78 -17.29 -4.09
CA LEU A 186 15.78 -16.24 -3.91
C LEU A 186 14.37 -16.67 -4.32
N LEU A 187 14.24 -17.49 -5.38
CA LEU A 187 12.94 -18.05 -5.73
C LEU A 187 12.42 -18.99 -4.63
N SER A 188 13.31 -19.81 -4.07
CA SER A 188 12.96 -20.75 -3.00
C SER A 188 12.48 -20.01 -1.76
N SER A 189 13.22 -18.99 -1.31
CA SER A 189 12.84 -18.18 -0.15
C SER A 189 11.51 -17.44 -0.37
N GLN A 190 11.20 -17.03 -1.60
CA GLN A 190 9.92 -16.39 -1.91
C GLN A 190 8.73 -17.36 -1.82
N PHE A 191 8.92 -18.63 -2.17
CA PHE A 191 7.88 -19.65 -1.96
C PHE A 191 7.77 -20.06 -0.49
N GLU A 192 8.86 -20.02 0.27
CA GLU A 192 8.85 -20.24 1.72
C GLU A 192 8.14 -19.10 2.46
N ASP A 193 8.36 -17.85 2.04
CA ASP A 193 7.68 -16.66 2.56
C ASP A 193 6.22 -16.52 2.08
N LEU A 194 5.79 -17.31 1.09
CA LEU A 194 4.47 -17.18 0.49
C LEU A 194 3.39 -17.75 1.42
N GLU A 195 2.65 -16.85 2.06
CA GLU A 195 1.40 -17.17 2.72
C GLU A 195 0.24 -16.88 1.76
N GLU A 196 -0.28 -17.92 1.12
CA GLU A 196 -1.38 -17.79 0.18
C GLU A 196 -2.58 -17.06 0.82
N PRO A 197 -3.15 -16.04 0.13
CA PRO A 197 -4.24 -15.27 0.68
C PRO A 197 -5.46 -16.12 1.01
N GLN A 198 -5.98 -15.94 2.23
CA GLN A 198 -7.20 -16.58 2.68
C GLN A 198 -8.43 -15.78 2.24
N PRO A 199 -9.62 -16.40 2.10
CA PRO A 199 -10.85 -15.70 1.70
C PRO A 199 -11.19 -14.48 2.57
N SER A 200 -10.85 -14.51 3.86
CA SER A 200 -11.07 -13.40 4.81
C SER A 200 -10.23 -12.15 4.53
N GLU A 201 -9.13 -12.27 3.76
CA GLU A 201 -8.24 -11.14 3.46
C GLU A 201 -8.75 -10.25 2.31
N ARG A 202 -9.84 -10.65 1.64
CA ARG A 202 -10.45 -9.90 0.51
C ARG A 202 -9.41 -9.58 -0.57
N VAL A 203 -8.66 -10.62 -0.97
CA VAL A 203 -7.66 -10.57 -2.04
C VAL A 203 -8.20 -11.29 -3.27
N LEU A 204 -8.17 -10.63 -4.43
CA LEU A 204 -8.54 -11.26 -5.70
C LEU A 204 -7.41 -12.18 -6.15
N SER A 205 -7.59 -13.49 -6.05
CA SER A 205 -6.60 -14.47 -6.52
C SER A 205 -6.87 -14.86 -7.98
N LEU A 206 -5.87 -14.75 -8.84
CA LEU A 206 -5.94 -15.11 -10.26
C LEU A 206 -4.86 -16.13 -10.60
N GLU A 207 -5.27 -17.26 -11.19
CA GLU A 207 -4.33 -18.28 -11.66
C GLU A 207 -3.55 -17.78 -12.88
N LEU A 208 -2.22 -17.90 -12.81
CA LEU A 208 -1.38 -17.82 -13.99
C LEU A 208 -1.80 -18.93 -14.94
N GLY A 209 -1.93 -18.61 -16.23
CA GLY A 209 -2.76 -19.40 -17.13
C GLY A 209 -2.98 -18.69 -18.44
N ARG A 210 -3.51 -17.50 -18.26
CA ARG A 210 -4.11 -16.63 -19.25
C ARG A 210 -3.08 -15.63 -19.76
N SER A 211 -3.39 -15.00 -20.89
CA SER A 211 -2.62 -13.87 -21.40
C SER A 211 -2.70 -12.67 -20.44
N PRO A 212 -1.71 -11.75 -20.46
CA PRO A 212 -1.76 -10.53 -19.66
C PRO A 212 -3.04 -9.72 -19.83
N ARG A 213 -3.54 -9.57 -21.07
CA ARG A 213 -4.79 -8.84 -21.36
C ARG A 213 -6.00 -9.48 -20.71
N GLU A 214 -6.14 -10.80 -20.80
CA GLU A 214 -7.25 -11.52 -20.13
C GLU A 214 -7.21 -11.36 -18.60
N LEU A 215 -6.01 -11.35 -18.00
CA LEU A 215 -5.87 -11.10 -16.56
C LEU A 215 -6.28 -9.68 -16.20
N VAL A 216 -5.88 -8.67 -16.97
CA VAL A 216 -6.26 -7.27 -16.76
C VAL A 216 -7.78 -7.08 -16.88
N GLU A 217 -8.42 -7.65 -17.89
CA GLU A 217 -9.89 -7.61 -18.03
C GLU A 217 -10.63 -8.24 -16.84
N LEU A 218 -10.12 -9.35 -16.33
CA LEU A 218 -10.68 -9.97 -15.12
C LEU A 218 -10.52 -9.08 -13.89
N ILE A 219 -9.37 -8.42 -13.74
CA ILE A 219 -9.14 -7.48 -12.63
C ILE A 219 -10.16 -6.35 -12.70
N LYS A 220 -10.29 -5.68 -13.86
CA LYS A 220 -11.25 -4.58 -14.07
C LYS A 220 -12.67 -5.03 -13.77
N THR A 221 -13.09 -6.17 -14.31
CA THR A 221 -14.44 -6.71 -14.10
C THR A 221 -14.70 -7.08 -12.65
N LYS A 222 -13.79 -7.81 -11.98
CA LYS A 222 -13.99 -8.29 -10.61
C LYS A 222 -13.90 -7.18 -9.57
N LEU A 223 -13.08 -6.16 -9.82
CA LEU A 223 -12.97 -4.98 -8.98
C LEU A 223 -13.93 -3.84 -9.37
N LYS A 224 -14.73 -4.03 -10.42
CA LYS A 224 -15.70 -3.04 -10.95
C LYS A 224 -15.05 -1.70 -11.28
N LEU A 225 -13.84 -1.74 -11.85
CA LEU A 225 -13.11 -0.55 -12.27
C LEU A 225 -13.67 -0.09 -13.60
N GLN A 226 -13.93 1.21 -13.73
CA GLN A 226 -14.28 1.84 -15.01
C GLN A 226 -13.11 2.69 -15.48
N SER A 227 -12.85 2.64 -16.78
CA SER A 227 -12.04 3.62 -17.52
C SER A 227 -12.86 4.86 -17.79
#